data_AF-B0JT56-F1
#
_entry.id   AF-B0JT56-F1
#
_cell.length_a   1.000
_cell.length_b   1.000
_cell.length_c   1.000
_cell.angle_alpha   90.00
_cell.angle_beta   90.00
_cell.angle_gamma   90.00
#
_symmetry.space_group_name_H-M   'P 1'
#
loop_
_entity.id
_entity.type
_entity.pdbx_description
1 polymer ?
#
loop_
_entity_poly.entity_id
_entity_poly.type
_entity_poly.pdbx_seq_one_letter_code
_entity_poly.pdbx_strand_id
1 'polypeptide(L)'
;MNQPLTRFSQEWWSAYQTTWNEQENLGKKFTKLGKVILWFSDRQGVSVCSEWDDQGQIVSLELIEEMDESLPIFSATRENWERFVNQEIGAVKAVMTGLIDYRGSMTIIVKYGRHFDCLAEVAQKVN
;
A
#
# COMPACT_ATOMS: atom_id res chain seq x y z
N MET A 1 11.78 18.30 19.65
CA MET A 1 11.08 17.00 19.69
C MET A 1 10.19 16.97 18.46
N ASN A 2 10.45 16.08 17.50
CA ASN A 2 9.56 15.92 16.35
C ASN A 2 8.32 15.16 16.85
N GLN A 3 7.12 15.67 16.57
CA GLN A 3 5.89 14.95 16.85
C GLN A 3 5.84 13.70 15.95
N PRO A 4 5.33 12.57 16.44
CA PRO A 4 5.17 11.38 15.61
C PRO A 4 4.21 11.68 14.45
N LEU A 5 4.54 11.20 13.25
CA LEU A 5 3.68 11.38 12.07
C LEU A 5 2.32 10.71 12.27
N THR A 6 1.25 11.40 11.85
CA THR A 6 -0.10 10.82 11.91
C THR A 6 -0.23 9.76 10.84
N ARG A 7 -0.44 8.50 11.24
CA ARG A 7 -0.50 7.37 10.30
C ARG A 7 -1.60 7.56 9.24
N PHE A 8 -1.22 7.30 7.99
CA PHE A 8 -1.99 7.52 6.76
C PHE A 8 -2.31 8.99 6.42
N SER A 9 -1.68 9.96 7.08
CA SER A 9 -1.71 11.34 6.60
C SER A 9 -0.86 11.50 5.33
N GLN A 10 -1.01 12.63 4.64
CA GLN A 10 -0.19 12.94 3.47
C GLN A 10 1.31 12.91 3.84
N GLU A 11 1.69 13.48 4.99
CA GLU A 11 3.07 13.50 5.46
C GLU A 11 3.60 12.08 5.72
N TRP A 12 2.76 11.20 6.28
CA TRP A 12 3.11 9.81 6.48
C TRP A 12 3.35 9.06 5.16
N TRP A 13 2.52 9.29 4.15
CA TRP A 13 2.72 8.70 2.83
C TRP A 13 3.96 9.23 2.12
N SER A 14 4.25 10.53 2.23
CA SER A 14 5.50 11.10 1.71
C SER A 14 6.74 10.51 2.40
N ALA A 15 6.68 10.30 3.72
CA ALA A 15 7.74 9.62 4.46
C ALA A 15 7.85 8.14 4.04
N TYR A 16 6.72 7.45 3.89
CA TYR A 16 6.67 6.06 3.41
C TYR A 16 7.31 5.89 2.02
N GLN A 17 7.02 6.78 1.06
CA GLN A 17 7.66 6.77 -0.27
C GLN A 17 9.18 6.87 -0.15
N THR A 18 9.66 7.81 0.67
CA THR A 18 11.09 8.01 0.89
C THR A 18 11.71 6.75 1.50
N THR A 19 11.13 6.23 2.58
CA THR A 19 11.62 5.04 3.26
C THR A 19 11.59 3.80 2.36
N TRP A 20 10.57 3.64 1.51
CA TRP A 20 10.48 2.57 0.53
C TRP A 20 11.62 2.65 -0.49
N ASN A 21 11.85 3.83 -1.05
CA ASN A 21 12.83 4.03 -2.12
C ASN A 21 14.28 3.82 -1.63
N GLU A 22 14.52 3.89 -0.31
CA GLU A 22 15.80 3.50 0.30
C GLU A 22 15.99 1.97 0.38
N GLN A 23 14.95 1.16 0.15
CA GLN A 23 14.99 -0.31 0.22
C GLN A 23 15.23 -0.96 -1.15
N GLU A 24 16.40 -0.74 -1.76
CA GLU A 24 16.71 -1.21 -3.14
C GLU A 24 16.37 -2.69 -3.41
N ASN A 25 16.60 -3.58 -2.44
CA ASN A 25 16.31 -5.02 -2.60
C ASN A 25 14.82 -5.36 -2.51
N LEU A 26 14.04 -4.57 -1.78
CA LEU A 26 12.59 -4.76 -1.70
C LEU A 26 11.89 -4.23 -2.95
N GLY A 27 12.36 -3.09 -3.49
CA GLY A 27 11.83 -2.51 -4.74
C GLY A 27 11.80 -3.49 -5.91
N LYS A 28 12.87 -4.30 -6.09
CA LYS A 28 12.95 -5.32 -7.16
C LYS A 28 11.82 -6.36 -7.15
N LYS A 29 11.15 -6.57 -6.01
CA LYS A 29 9.98 -7.47 -5.92
C LYS A 29 8.73 -6.89 -6.58
N PHE A 30 8.71 -5.58 -6.81
CA PHE A 30 7.58 -4.79 -7.32
C PHE A 30 7.83 -4.19 -8.71
N THR A 31 8.90 -4.61 -9.38
CA THR A 31 9.20 -4.26 -10.77
C THR A 31 7.98 -4.42 -11.68
N LYS A 32 7.64 -3.35 -12.42
CA LYS A 32 6.51 -3.28 -13.37
C LYS A 32 5.13 -3.47 -12.72
N LEU A 33 4.98 -3.15 -11.43
CA LEU A 33 3.66 -3.18 -10.78
C LEU A 33 2.71 -2.15 -11.42
N GLY A 34 3.22 -0.97 -11.78
CA GLY A 34 2.40 0.11 -12.32
C GLY A 34 1.61 0.83 -11.23
N LYS A 35 0.32 1.10 -11.47
CA LYS A 35 -0.55 1.82 -10.52
C LYS A 35 -1.46 0.87 -9.75
N VAL A 36 -1.63 1.13 -8.46
CA VAL A 36 -2.63 0.47 -7.61
C VAL A 36 -3.31 1.50 -6.70
N ILE A 37 -4.55 1.23 -6.32
CA ILE A 37 -5.30 2.06 -5.37
C ILE A 37 -5.40 1.33 -4.02
N LEU A 38 -5.09 2.04 -2.94
CA LEU A 38 -5.33 1.62 -1.56
C LEU A 38 -6.51 2.43 -1.02
N TRP A 39 -7.66 1.79 -0.84
CA TRP A 39 -8.90 2.44 -0.44
C TRP A 39 -9.25 2.15 1.02
N PHE A 40 -9.62 3.20 1.76
CA PHE A 40 -10.18 3.11 3.10
C PHE A 40 -11.71 3.03 3.01
N SER A 41 -12.28 1.83 3.13
CA SER A 41 -13.70 1.58 2.89
C SER A 41 -14.64 2.19 3.92
N ASP A 42 -14.11 2.56 5.09
CA ASP A 42 -14.82 3.18 6.21
C ASP A 42 -14.69 4.72 6.27
N ARG A 43 -13.99 5.33 5.30
CA ARG A 43 -13.85 6.79 5.20
C ARG A 43 -14.10 7.25 3.77
N GLN A 44 -15.05 8.18 3.60
CA GLN A 44 -15.21 8.86 2.32
C GLN A 44 -13.97 9.73 2.03
N GLY A 45 -13.50 9.71 0.78
CA GLY A 45 -12.49 10.64 0.27
C GLY A 45 -11.04 10.41 0.73
N VAL A 46 -10.72 9.26 1.33
CA VAL A 46 -9.32 8.91 1.68
C VAL A 46 -8.97 7.62 0.96
N SER A 47 -8.50 7.75 -0.28
CA SER A 47 -7.84 6.66 -1.00
C SER A 47 -6.45 7.13 -1.40
N VAL A 48 -5.55 6.19 -1.66
CA VAL A 48 -4.19 6.49 -2.09
C VAL A 48 -3.96 5.84 -3.44
N CYS A 49 -3.67 6.63 -4.46
CA CYS A 49 -3.11 6.13 -5.70
C CYS A 49 -1.60 5.98 -5.53
N SER A 50 -1.10 4.76 -5.74
CA SER A 50 0.33 4.46 -5.66
C SER A 50 0.84 4.10 -7.04
N GLU A 51 1.78 4.90 -7.54
CA GLU A 51 2.44 4.70 -8.84
C GLU A 51 3.87 4.20 -8.66
N TRP A 52 4.18 3.11 -9.37
CA TRP A 52 5.44 2.39 -9.30
C TRP A 52 6.12 2.37 -10.67
N ASP A 53 7.42 2.60 -10.69
CA ASP A 53 8.20 2.52 -11.92
C ASP A 53 8.59 1.08 -12.30
N ASP A 54 9.29 0.96 -13.42
CA ASP A 54 9.81 -0.31 -13.94
C ASP A 54 10.94 -0.92 -13.09
N GLN A 55 11.41 -0.24 -12.05
CA GLN A 55 12.38 -0.75 -11.08
C GLN A 55 11.73 -1.12 -9.74
N GLY A 56 10.44 -0.84 -9.58
CA GLY A 56 9.68 -1.04 -8.35
C GLY A 56 9.96 0.01 -7.27
N GLN A 57 10.40 1.20 -7.69
CA GLN A 57 10.41 2.40 -6.87
C GLN A 57 9.04 3.08 -6.93
N ILE A 58 8.66 3.76 -5.85
CA ILE A 58 7.44 4.56 -5.80
C ILE A 58 7.76 5.94 -6.37
N VAL A 59 7.09 6.32 -7.45
CA VAL A 59 7.24 7.63 -8.08
C VAL A 59 6.16 8.61 -7.65
N SER A 60 4.97 8.11 -7.27
CA SER A 60 3.91 8.94 -6.69
C SER A 60 3.07 8.21 -5.65
N LEU A 61 2.68 8.93 -4.60
CA LEU A 61 1.63 8.59 -3.63
C LEU A 61 0.71 9.79 -3.45
N GLU A 62 -0.49 9.68 -3.99
CA GLU A 62 -1.46 10.77 -4.02
C GLU A 62 -2.73 10.37 -3.30
N LEU A 63 -3.21 11.23 -2.40
CA LEU A 63 -4.56 11.13 -1.87
C LEU A 63 -5.54 11.48 -2.98
N ILE A 64 -6.48 10.57 -3.26
CA ILE A 64 -7.48 10.72 -4.31
C ILE A 64 -8.89 10.69 -3.71
N GLU A 65 -9.78 11.53 -4.25
CA GLU A 65 -11.20 11.56 -3.87
C GLU A 65 -12.03 10.63 -4.76
N GLU A 66 -11.67 10.51 -6.04
CA GLU A 66 -12.32 9.64 -7.02
C GLU A 66 -11.42 8.45 -7.37
N MET A 67 -12.00 7.26 -7.44
CA MET A 67 -11.28 6.04 -7.79
C MET A 67 -11.40 5.74 -9.29
N ASP A 68 -10.27 5.51 -9.95
CA ASP A 68 -10.25 4.88 -11.26
C ASP A 68 -10.48 3.37 -11.12
N GLU A 69 -11.70 2.94 -11.42
CA GLU A 69 -12.10 1.52 -11.32
C GLU A 69 -11.39 0.60 -12.32
N SER A 70 -10.65 1.15 -13.29
CA SER A 70 -9.83 0.35 -14.20
C SER A 70 -8.51 -0.14 -13.56
N LEU A 71 -8.10 0.48 -12.44
CA LEU A 71 -6.89 0.12 -11.72
C LEU A 71 -7.16 -1.03 -10.72
N PRO A 72 -6.11 -1.80 -10.35
CA PRO A 72 -6.18 -2.70 -9.21
C PRO A 72 -6.46 -1.93 -7.93
N ILE A 73 -7.52 -2.32 -7.20
CA ILE A 73 -7.94 -1.69 -5.95
C ILE A 73 -7.83 -2.71 -4.83
N PHE A 74 -7.13 -2.34 -3.76
CA PHE A 74 -7.18 -3.01 -2.46
C PHE A 74 -8.00 -2.15 -1.52
N SER A 75 -9.00 -2.72 -0.86
CA SER A 75 -9.90 -1.98 0.03
C SER A 75 -10.07 -2.63 1.37
N ALA A 76 -9.97 -1.84 2.44
CA ALA A 76 -10.15 -2.30 3.81
C ALA A 76 -10.57 -1.14 4.71
N THR A 77 -11.10 -1.45 5.89
CA THR A 77 -11.27 -0.44 6.94
C THR A 77 -9.91 0.08 7.40
N ARG A 78 -9.87 1.28 8.00
CA ARG A 78 -8.65 1.80 8.62
C ARG A 78 -8.06 0.81 9.62
N GLU A 79 -8.90 0.20 10.47
CA GLU A 79 -8.47 -0.79 11.44
C GLU A 79 -7.73 -1.97 10.78
N ASN A 80 -8.28 -2.52 9.70
CA ASN A 80 -7.64 -3.64 8.99
C ASN A 80 -6.33 -3.22 8.31
N TRP A 81 -6.25 -2.00 7.77
CA TRP A 81 -5.00 -1.44 7.27
C TRP A 81 -3.96 -1.29 8.39
N GLU A 82 -4.36 -0.83 9.58
CA GLU A 82 -3.47 -0.73 10.73
C GLU A 82 -2.97 -2.11 11.16
N ARG A 83 -3.85 -3.12 11.24
CA ARG A 83 -3.46 -4.50 11.57
C ARG A 83 -2.48 -5.08 10.56
N PHE A 84 -2.67 -4.81 9.26
CA PHE A 84 -1.74 -5.22 8.22
C PHE A 84 -0.39 -4.50 8.35
N VAL A 85 -0.41 -3.17 8.44
CA VAL A 85 0.81 -2.35 8.58
C VAL A 85 1.59 -2.73 9.84
N ASN A 86 0.92 -3.04 10.95
CA ASN A 86 1.50 -3.53 12.20
C ASN A 86 1.97 -4.98 12.15
N GLN A 87 1.84 -5.65 11.00
CA GLN A 87 2.20 -7.06 10.79
C GLN A 87 1.45 -8.05 11.70
N GLU A 88 0.29 -7.67 12.23
CA GLU A 88 -0.59 -8.56 12.99
C GLU A 88 -1.27 -9.60 12.07
N ILE A 89 -1.38 -9.28 10.79
CA ILE A 89 -1.88 -10.16 9.74
C ILE A 89 -1.07 -9.98 8.46
N GLY A 90 -0.64 -11.09 7.86
CA GLY A 90 0.04 -11.06 6.55
C GLY A 90 -0.94 -10.84 5.40
N ALA A 91 -0.46 -10.25 4.30
CA ALA A 91 -1.23 -9.82 3.14
C ALA A 91 -2.07 -10.95 2.54
N VAL A 92 -1.48 -12.14 2.35
CA VAL A 92 -2.21 -13.30 1.80
C VAL A 92 -3.39 -13.68 2.69
N LYS A 93 -3.18 -13.73 4.00
CA LYS A 93 -4.25 -14.06 4.95
C LYS A 93 -5.31 -12.96 4.95
N ALA A 94 -4.91 -11.69 4.97
CA ALA A 94 -5.81 -10.55 4.96
C ALA A 94 -6.74 -10.57 3.74
N VAL A 95 -6.21 -10.89 2.55
CA VAL A 95 -7.00 -11.03 1.32
C VAL A 95 -7.90 -12.26 1.36
N MET A 96 -7.37 -13.42 1.73
CA MET A 96 -8.14 -14.67 1.77
C MET A 96 -9.29 -14.66 2.78
N THR A 97 -9.17 -13.87 3.84
CA THR A 97 -10.21 -13.73 4.87
C THR A 97 -11.15 -12.54 4.62
N GLY A 98 -11.00 -11.80 3.52
CA GLY A 98 -11.81 -10.62 3.21
C GLY A 98 -11.59 -9.44 4.17
N LEU A 99 -10.45 -9.38 4.84
CA LEU A 99 -10.08 -8.23 5.66
C LEU A 99 -9.48 -7.10 4.80
N ILE A 100 -8.86 -7.48 3.69
CA ILE A 100 -8.50 -6.60 2.58
C ILE A 100 -9.13 -7.20 1.32
N ASP A 101 -10.15 -6.54 0.78
CA ASP A 101 -10.76 -6.94 -0.48
C ASP A 101 -9.89 -6.50 -1.65
N TYR A 102 -9.84 -7.33 -2.70
CA TYR A 102 -9.11 -7.03 -3.93
C TYR A 102 -10.05 -7.02 -5.13
N ARG A 103 -9.96 -5.95 -5.93
CA ARG A 103 -10.62 -5.82 -7.24
C ARG A 103 -9.56 -5.55 -8.29
N GLY A 104 -9.53 -6.36 -9.35
CA GLY A 104 -8.57 -6.19 -10.44
C GLY A 104 -8.12 -7.52 -11.05
N SER A 105 -7.06 -7.48 -11.84
CA SER A 105 -6.51 -8.67 -12.49
C SER A 105 -5.81 -9.60 -11.49
N MET A 106 -6.24 -10.87 -11.46
CA MET A 106 -5.62 -11.90 -10.61
C MET A 106 -4.11 -12.07 -10.87
N THR A 107 -3.61 -11.65 -12.04
CA THR A 107 -2.18 -11.62 -12.35
C THR A 107 -1.38 -10.81 -11.34
N ILE A 108 -1.93 -9.72 -10.78
CA ILE A 108 -1.26 -8.93 -9.75
C ILE A 108 -1.07 -9.76 -8.49
N ILE A 109 -2.13 -10.44 -8.03
CA ILE A 109 -2.07 -11.30 -6.83
C ILE A 109 -1.08 -12.46 -7.03
N VAL A 110 -1.10 -13.12 -8.19
CA VAL A 110 -0.19 -14.23 -8.48
C VAL A 110 1.26 -13.77 -8.54
N LYS A 111 1.54 -12.62 -9.16
CA LYS A 111 2.90 -12.12 -9.37
C LYS A 111 3.51 -11.48 -8.13
N TYR A 112 2.72 -10.69 -7.40
CA TYR A 112 3.19 -9.81 -6.32
C TYR A 112 2.68 -10.22 -4.94
N GLY A 113 1.62 -11.03 -4.85
CA GLY A 113 0.93 -11.33 -3.58
C GLY A 113 1.84 -11.83 -2.46
N ARG A 114 2.79 -12.70 -2.79
CA ARG A 114 3.78 -13.23 -1.82
C ARG A 114 4.75 -12.18 -1.26
N HIS A 115 4.82 -11.01 -1.89
CA HIS A 115 5.73 -9.92 -1.54
C HIS A 115 5.03 -8.74 -0.88
N PHE A 116 3.69 -8.73 -0.81
CA PHE A 116 2.95 -7.62 -0.22
C PHE A 116 3.28 -7.39 1.26
N ASP A 117 3.70 -8.41 2.00
CA ASP A 117 4.18 -8.23 3.38
C ASP A 117 5.36 -7.25 3.48
N CYS A 118 6.16 -7.09 2.41
CA CYS A 118 7.21 -6.08 2.37
C CYS A 118 6.67 -4.64 2.49
N LEU A 119 5.42 -4.37 2.08
CA LEU A 119 4.79 -3.07 2.29
C LEU A 119 4.64 -2.76 3.79
N ALA A 120 4.17 -3.75 4.56
CA ALA A 120 4.07 -3.62 6.02
C ALA A 120 5.45 -3.55 6.70
N GLU A 121 6.44 -4.30 6.21
CA GLU A 121 7.84 -4.22 6.69
C GLU A 121 8.42 -2.80 6.54
N VAL A 122 8.15 -2.12 5.42
CA VAL A 122 8.60 -0.75 5.20
C VAL A 122 7.79 0.25 6.03
N ALA A 123 6.49 0.03 6.18
CA ALA A 123 5.63 0.92 6.96
C ALA A 123 6.04 1.01 8.44
N GLN A 124 6.65 -0.04 8.99
CA GLN A 124 7.21 -0.04 10.35
C GLN A 124 8.49 0.79 10.51
N LYS A 125 9.15 1.18 9.41
CA LYS A 125 10.37 1.98 9.41
C LYS A 125 10.10 3.50 9.29
N VAL A 126 8.84 3.89 9.04
CA VAL A 126 8.43 5.28 8.94
C VAL A 126 8.33 5.88 10.34
N ASN A 127 9.20 6.84 10.65
CA ASN A 127 9.29 7.55 11.94
C ASN A 127 8.57 8.89 11.92
#